data_AF-A0A2U1XZY7-F1
#
_entry.id   AF-A0A2U1XZY7-F1
#
_cell.length_a   1.000
_cell.length_b   1.000
_cell.length_c   1.000
_cell.angle_alpha   90.00
_cell.angle_beta   90.00
_cell.angle_gamma   90.00
#
_symmetry.space_group_name_H-M   'P 1'
#
loop_
_entity.id
_entity.type
_entity.pdbx_description
1 polymer ?
#
loop_
_entity_poly.entity_id
_entity_poly.type
_entity_poly.pdbx_seq_one_letter_code
_entity_poly.pdbx_strand_id
1 'polypeptide(L)'
;MMTPYTHVQPIAELPGSLGFTVWGVGTRDEMATVLAPGYFGTNARLMNDGDIVIVNRRPPRNASAGGAEKLVLAVHKDREGTITLRQVLHMPALPQEAAASPASGEKPKGSGNAGRGAARS
;
A
#
# COMPACT_ATOMS: atom_id res chain seq x y z
N MET A 1 -23.44 -18.88 -5.18
CA MET A 1 -22.10 -19.32 -5.59
C MET A 1 -21.11 -18.28 -5.08
N MET A 2 -20.25 -18.66 -4.14
CA MET A 2 -19.33 -17.75 -3.45
C MET A 2 -17.98 -17.83 -4.18
N THR A 3 -17.54 -16.74 -4.79
CA THR A 3 -16.23 -16.64 -5.46
C THR A 3 -15.11 -16.90 -4.44
N PRO A 4 -14.09 -17.74 -4.76
CA PRO A 4 -12.97 -17.94 -3.86
C PRO A 4 -12.11 -16.66 -3.86
N TYR A 5 -12.01 -16.00 -2.71
CA TYR A 5 -11.19 -14.79 -2.56
C TYR A 5 -9.71 -15.09 -2.79
N THR A 6 -9.05 -14.13 -3.45
CA THR A 6 -7.69 -14.18 -3.97
C THR A 6 -6.66 -14.61 -2.92
N HIS A 7 -5.82 -15.58 -3.29
CA HIS A 7 -4.64 -16.09 -2.57
C HIS A 7 -4.06 -15.17 -1.46
N VAL A 8 -4.43 -15.43 -0.22
CA VAL A 8 -3.73 -14.92 0.97
C VAL A 8 -2.45 -15.74 1.13
N GLN A 9 -1.31 -15.18 0.73
CA GLN A 9 0.01 -15.77 0.99
C GLN A 9 0.67 -15.03 2.15
N PRO A 10 1.11 -15.73 3.23
CA PRO A 10 1.96 -15.12 4.24
C PRO A 10 3.28 -14.69 3.58
N ILE A 11 3.60 -13.40 3.66
CA ILE A 11 4.77 -12.77 3.03
C ILE A 11 5.98 -12.85 3.96
N ALA A 12 5.75 -12.84 5.28
CA ALA A 12 6.77 -13.04 6.30
C ALA A 12 6.08 -13.46 7.61
N GLU A 13 6.70 -14.42 8.30
CA GLU A 13 6.41 -14.79 9.67
C GLU A 13 7.62 -14.35 10.49
N LEU A 14 7.40 -13.45 11.44
CA LEU A 14 8.43 -13.05 12.40
C LEU A 14 7.96 -13.55 13.77
N PRO A 15 8.63 -14.55 14.38
CA PRO A 15 8.36 -14.90 15.76
C PRO A 15 8.69 -13.67 16.61
N GLY A 16 7.67 -13.06 17.21
CA GLY A 16 7.86 -11.91 18.07
C GLY A 16 8.53 -12.36 19.37
N SER A 17 9.60 -11.67 19.77
CA SER A 17 10.22 -11.82 21.09
C SER A 17 9.27 -11.47 22.26
N LEU A 18 8.06 -11.00 21.95
CA LEU A 18 7.01 -10.57 22.86
C LEU A 18 5.83 -11.56 22.95
N GLY A 19 5.94 -12.76 22.35
CA GLY A 19 4.94 -13.83 22.49
C GLY A 19 3.77 -13.77 21.51
N PHE A 20 3.87 -12.97 20.44
CA PHE A 20 2.89 -12.93 19.34
C PHE A 20 3.59 -13.04 17.99
N THR A 21 2.85 -13.48 16.97
CA THR A 21 3.35 -13.59 15.60
C THR A 21 2.82 -12.43 14.75
N VAL A 22 3.69 -11.87 13.91
CA VAL A 22 3.29 -10.87 12.91
C VAL A 22 3.14 -11.55 11.55
N TRP A 23 1.95 -11.42 10.97
CA TRP A 23 1.58 -11.94 9.66
C TRP A 23 1.59 -10.84 8.61
N GLY A 24 2.44 -10.95 7.60
CA GLY A 24 2.39 -10.07 6.43
C GLY A 24 1.46 -10.63 5.35
N VAL A 25 0.43 -9.89 4.95
CA VAL A 25 -0.50 -10.29 3.88
C VAL A 25 -0.55 -9.22 2.80
N GLY A 26 -0.54 -9.64 1.54
CA GLY A 26 -0.72 -8.75 0.39
C GLY A 26 -1.99 -9.11 -0.37
N THR A 27 -2.88 -8.15 -0.57
CA THR A 27 -4.17 -8.36 -1.25
C THR A 27 -4.40 -7.37 -2.38
N ARG A 28 -5.25 -7.72 -3.34
CA ARG A 28 -5.81 -6.79 -4.34
C ARG A 28 -7.25 -6.38 -4.02
N ASP A 29 -7.88 -7.04 -3.06
CA ASP A 29 -9.25 -6.78 -2.66
C ASP A 29 -9.35 -5.43 -1.92
N GLU A 30 -10.54 -4.85 -1.89
CA GLU A 30 -10.82 -3.67 -1.08
C GLU A 30 -10.62 -3.98 0.42
N MET A 31 -10.13 -3.01 1.20
CA MET A 31 -9.91 -3.22 2.64
C MET A 31 -11.22 -3.56 3.38
N ALA A 32 -12.36 -3.05 2.91
CA ALA A 32 -13.67 -3.42 3.44
C ALA A 32 -13.97 -4.93 3.30
N THR A 33 -13.48 -5.57 2.23
CA THR A 33 -13.61 -7.02 2.00
C THR A 33 -12.69 -7.83 2.90
N VAL A 34 -11.50 -7.30 3.23
CA VAL A 34 -10.54 -7.96 4.15
C VAL A 34 -11.15 -8.17 5.54
N LEU A 35 -11.99 -7.25 5.98
CA LEU A 35 -12.69 -7.32 7.26
C LEU A 35 -13.89 -8.28 7.24
N ALA A 36 -14.26 -8.83 6.08
CA ALA A 36 -15.37 -9.74 5.98
C ALA A 36 -15.09 -11.06 6.73
N PRO A 37 -16.08 -11.63 7.44
CA PRO A 37 -15.94 -12.93 8.08
C PRO A 37 -15.46 -14.00 7.09
N GLY A 38 -14.46 -14.78 7.50
CA GLY A 38 -13.92 -15.88 6.69
C GLY A 38 -12.90 -15.48 5.63
N TYR A 39 -12.55 -14.21 5.46
CA TYR A 39 -11.55 -13.75 4.49
C TYR A 39 -10.20 -14.49 4.60
N PHE A 40 -9.73 -14.68 5.83
CA PHE A 40 -8.47 -15.39 6.10
C PHE A 40 -8.61 -16.91 6.14
N GLY A 41 -9.84 -17.44 6.10
CA GLY A 41 -10.19 -18.86 5.96
C GLY A 41 -9.21 -19.83 6.62
N THR A 42 -8.45 -20.55 5.80
CA THR A 42 -7.48 -21.58 6.22
C THR A 42 -6.33 -21.01 7.04
N ASN A 43 -5.84 -19.81 6.72
CA ASN A 43 -4.74 -19.17 7.44
C ASN A 43 -5.15 -18.74 8.84
N ALA A 44 -6.43 -18.40 9.04
CA ALA A 44 -6.95 -18.06 10.37
C ALA A 44 -6.71 -19.20 11.37
N ARG A 45 -6.77 -20.47 10.95
CA ARG A 45 -6.54 -21.62 11.86
C ARG A 45 -5.12 -21.65 12.45
N LEU A 46 -4.15 -21.04 11.78
CA LEU A 46 -2.75 -20.98 12.20
C LEU A 46 -2.48 -19.78 13.12
N MET A 47 -3.40 -18.81 13.17
CA MET A 47 -3.26 -17.61 13.99
C MET A 47 -3.66 -17.90 15.45
N ASN A 48 -2.93 -17.28 16.37
CA ASN A 48 -3.19 -17.33 17.80
C ASN A 48 -3.84 -16.03 18.29
N ASP A 49 -4.49 -16.10 19.46
CA ASP A 49 -4.96 -14.91 20.15
C ASP A 49 -3.77 -13.97 20.42
N GLY A 50 -3.93 -12.69 20.09
CA GLY A 50 -2.86 -11.68 20.22
C GLY A 50 -1.92 -11.55 19.02
N ASP A 51 -2.02 -12.42 18.01
CA ASP A 51 -1.28 -12.23 16.76
C ASP A 51 -1.67 -10.93 16.04
N ILE A 52 -0.75 -10.39 15.25
CA ILE A 52 -0.95 -9.17 14.48
C ILE A 52 -0.91 -9.50 12.99
N VAL A 53 -1.88 -9.01 12.23
CA VAL A 53 -1.92 -9.14 10.77
C VAL A 53 -1.74 -7.77 10.14
N ILE A 54 -0.71 -7.64 9.29
CA ILE A 54 -0.45 -6.45 8.49
C ILE A 54 -0.87 -6.76 7.05
N VAL A 55 -1.98 -6.17 6.64
CA VAL A 55 -2.52 -6.31 5.29
C VAL A 55 -2.09 -5.11 4.46
N ASN A 56 -1.43 -5.38 3.35
CA ASN A 56 -1.02 -4.39 2.36
C ASN A 56 -1.89 -4.55 1.13
N ARG A 57 -2.59 -3.48 0.74
CA ARG A 57 -3.24 -3.41 -0.56
C ARG A 57 -2.17 -3.21 -1.62
N ARG A 58 -2.09 -4.14 -2.57
CA ARG A 58 -1.21 -4.00 -3.72
C ARG A 58 -1.72 -2.84 -4.59
N PRO A 59 -0.87 -1.86 -4.94
CA PRO A 59 -1.27 -0.80 -5.84
C PRO A 59 -1.71 -1.40 -7.20
N PRO A 60 -2.67 -0.76 -7.89
CA PRO A 60 -3.05 -1.19 -9.24
C PRO A 60 -1.84 -1.17 -10.18
N ARG A 61 -1.85 -2.07 -11.18
CA ARG A 61 -0.72 -2.25 -12.13
C ARG A 61 -0.30 -0.96 -12.84
N ASN A 62 -1.22 -0.03 -12.99
CA ASN A 62 -0.96 1.31 -13.51
C ASN A 62 -0.79 2.22 -12.29
N ALA A 63 0.41 2.21 -11.71
CA ALA A 63 0.68 2.90 -10.47
C ALA A 63 0.61 4.42 -10.68
N SER A 64 -0.49 5.04 -10.27
CA SER A 64 -0.44 6.42 -9.78
C SER A 64 0.42 6.40 -8.52
N ALA A 65 1.36 7.35 -8.41
CA ALA A 65 2.39 7.42 -7.37
C ALA A 65 1.84 7.73 -5.96
N GLY A 66 0.84 6.99 -5.51
CA GLY A 66 0.30 6.99 -4.15
C GLY A 66 0.82 5.80 -3.35
N GLY A 67 1.01 6.00 -2.04
CA GLY A 67 1.48 4.94 -1.14
C GLY A 67 0.55 3.73 -1.12
N ALA A 68 1.06 2.56 -0.73
CA ALA A 68 0.23 1.38 -0.53
C ALA A 68 -0.69 1.58 0.70
N GLU A 69 -2.00 1.38 0.53
CA GLU A 69 -2.95 1.34 1.63
C GLU A 69 -2.64 0.13 2.53
N LYS A 70 -2.64 0.35 3.85
CA LYS A 70 -2.28 -0.67 4.84
C LYS A 70 -3.31 -0.75 5.95
N LEU A 71 -3.59 -1.96 6.39
CA LEU A 71 -4.50 -2.26 7.49
C LEU A 71 -3.78 -3.16 8.49
N VAL A 72 -3.79 -2.78 9.77
CA VAL A 72 -3.23 -3.56 10.87
C VAL A 72 -4.38 -4.09 11.70
N LEU A 73 -4.41 -5.41 11.87
CA LEU A 73 -5.46 -6.13 12.58
C LEU A 73 -4.84 -6.87 13.77
N ALA A 74 -5.53 -6.86 14.90
CA ALA A 74 -5.27 -7.77 16.01
C ALA A 74 -6.18 -8.99 15.87
N VAL A 75 -5.61 -10.17 16.03
CA VAL A 75 -6.34 -11.43 16.10
C VAL A 75 -6.87 -11.62 17.50
N HIS A 76 -8.18 -11.82 17.61
CA HIS A 76 -8.78 -12.33 18.82
C HIS A 76 -9.38 -13.71 18.57
N LYS A 77 -9.01 -14.68 19.40
CA LYS A 77 -9.54 -16.04 19.35
C LYS A 77 -10.17 -16.38 20.69
N ASP A 78 -11.47 -16.67 20.67
CA ASP A 78 -12.17 -17.08 21.88
C ASP A 78 -11.83 -18.53 22.28
N ARG A 79 -12.42 -18.99 23.39
CA ARG A 79 -12.17 -20.34 23.93
C ARG A 79 -12.73 -21.44 23.02
N GLU A 80 -13.78 -21.11 22.29
CA GLU A 80 -14.45 -21.97 21.32
C GLU A 80 -13.68 -22.04 19.98
N GLY A 81 -12.64 -21.22 19.81
CA GLY A 81 -11.78 -21.18 18.64
C GLY A 81 -12.29 -20.28 17.52
N THR A 82 -13.34 -19.50 17.76
CA THR A 82 -13.85 -18.48 16.84
C THR A 82 -12.82 -17.36 16.74
N ILE A 83 -12.48 -16.99 15.51
CA ILE A 83 -11.54 -15.91 15.26
C ILE A 83 -12.30 -14.66 14.82
N THR A 84 -11.97 -13.56 15.48
CA THR A 84 -12.38 -12.22 15.08
C THR A 84 -11.14 -11.38 14.83
N LEU A 85 -11.22 -10.49 13.84
CA LEU A 85 -10.15 -9.56 13.51
C LEU A 85 -10.60 -8.17 13.89
N ARG A 86 -9.83 -7.51 14.75
CA ARG A 86 -10.12 -6.14 15.16
C ARG A 86 -9.15 -5.21 14.46
N GLN A 87 -9.70 -4.21 13.76
CA GLN A 87 -8.88 -3.15 13.19
C GLN A 87 -8.21 -2.34 14.30
N VAL A 88 -6.88 -2.28 14.26
CA VAL A 88 -6.06 -1.48 15.18
C VAL A 88 -5.68 -0.16 14.53
N LEU A 89 -5.24 -0.23 13.26
CA LEU A 89 -4.80 0.92 12.51
C LEU A 89 -5.15 0.75 11.03
N HIS A 90 -5.64 1.82 10.41
CA HIS A 90 -5.79 1.91 8.97
C HIS A 90 -4.98 3.10 8.49
N MET A 91 -4.02 2.83 7.61
CA MET A 91 -3.21 3.83 6.93
C MET A 91 -3.70 3.92 5.49
N PRO A 92 -4.51 4.94 5.14
CA PRO A 92 -4.95 5.12 3.78
C PRO A 92 -3.75 5.41 2.87
N ALA A 93 -3.92 5.13 1.58
CA ALA A 93 -2.96 5.59 0.58
C ALA A 93 -2.86 7.12 0.65
N LEU A 94 -1.64 7.66 0.73
CA LEU A 94 -1.44 9.10 0.68
C LEU A 94 -1.94 9.62 -0.68
N PRO A 95 -2.81 10.64 -0.70
CA PRO A 95 -3.16 11.31 -1.94
C PRO A 95 -1.90 11.91 -2.56
N GLN A 96 -1.83 11.86 -3.89
CA GLN A 96 -0.73 12.41 -4.66
C GLN A 96 -0.79 13.94 -4.59
N GLU A 97 -0.21 14.54 -3.55
CA GLU A 97 0.05 15.98 -3.56
C GLU A 97 1.20 16.25 -4.53
N ALA A 98 0.84 16.79 -5.70
CA ALA A 98 1.70 17.49 -6.66
C ALA A 98 3.09 16.88 -6.90
N ALA A 99 3.14 15.72 -7.58
CA ALA A 99 4.34 15.36 -8.33
C ALA A 99 4.49 16.32 -9.52
N ALA A 100 5.15 17.45 -9.26
CA ALA A 100 5.81 18.35 -10.21
C ALA A 100 5.07 18.67 -11.52
N SER A 101 4.46 19.85 -11.59
CA SER A 101 4.55 20.62 -12.84
C SER A 101 6.02 20.96 -13.08
N PRO A 102 6.72 20.43 -14.10
CA PRO A 102 7.80 21.20 -14.65
C PRO A 102 7.14 22.41 -15.29
N ALA A 103 7.38 23.59 -14.73
CA ALA A 103 7.12 24.84 -15.40
C ALA A 103 7.67 24.72 -16.82
N SER A 104 6.76 24.84 -17.81
CA SER A 104 7.13 25.01 -19.21
C SER A 104 8.05 26.23 -19.28
N GLY A 105 9.36 25.95 -19.30
CA GLY A 105 10.40 26.96 -19.39
C GLY A 105 10.18 27.77 -20.66
N GLU A 106 9.66 28.96 -20.46
CA GLU A 106 9.60 30.04 -21.42
C GLU A 106 10.99 30.22 -22.03
N LYS A 107 11.11 29.98 -23.33
CA LYS A 107 12.33 30.12 -24.11
C LYS A 107 12.76 31.60 -24.02
N PRO A 108 13.86 31.99 -23.37
CA PRO A 108 14.32 33.36 -23.49
C PRO A 108 14.81 33.54 -24.93
N LYS A 109 14.15 34.44 -25.68
CA LYS A 109 14.65 34.94 -26.96
C LYS A 109 16.04 35.50 -26.71
N GLY A 110 17.06 34.75 -27.09
CA GLY A 110 18.44 35.22 -27.18
C GLY A 110 18.48 36.43 -28.09
N SER A 111 18.64 37.60 -27.47
CA SER A 111 19.19 38.79 -28.09
C SER A 111 20.67 38.51 -28.36
N GLY A 112 21.03 38.40 -29.64
CA GLY A 112 22.37 38.05 -30.10
C GLY A 112 22.76 38.88 -31.32
N ASN A 113 23.24 40.09 -31.02
CA ASN A 113 23.83 41.07 -31.91
C ASN A 113 25.06 40.51 -32.65
N ALA A 114 25.05 40.49 -33.99
CA ALA A 114 26.26 40.34 -34.80
C ALA A 114 26.07 41.02 -36.17
N GLY A 115 26.65 42.21 -36.34
CA GLY A 115 26.61 42.96 -37.59
C GLY A 115 27.29 44.32 -37.52
N ARG A 116 28.53 44.38 -37.03
CA ARG A 116 29.39 45.57 -37.18
C ARG A 116 30.78 45.17 -37.64
N GLY A 117 31.13 45.64 -38.83
CA GLY A 117 32.49 45.65 -39.40
C GLY A 117 32.41 45.47 -40.92
N ALA A 118 32.98 46.30 -41.77
CA ALA A 118 33.62 47.60 -41.63
C ALA A 118 33.65 48.21 -43.04
N ALA A 119 33.31 49.49 -43.18
CA ALA A 119 33.50 50.27 -44.39
C ALA A 119 34.44 51.42 -44.07
N ARG A 120 35.69 51.33 -44.55
CA ARG A 120 36.71 52.38 -44.70
C ARG A 120 37.78 51.75 -45.61
N SER A 121 38.37 52.35 -46.62
CA SER A 121 38.24 53.62 -47.36
C SER A 121 39.05 53.40 -48.64
#